data_AF-A0A4R2HHT9-F1
#
_entry.id   AF-A0A4R2HHT9-F1
#
_cell.length_a   1.000
_cell.length_b   1.000
_cell.length_c   1.000
_cell.angle_alpha   90.00
_cell.angle_beta   90.00
_cell.angle_gamma   90.00
#
_symmetry.space_group_name_H-M   'P 1'
#
loop_
_entity.id
_entity.type
_entity.pdbx_description
1 polymer ?
#
loop_
_entity_poly.entity_id
_entity_poly.type
_entity_poly.pdbx_seq_one_letter_code
_entity_poly.pdbx_strand_id
1 'polypeptide(L)'
;VEGYMVCNVYEKGSSYFNACGGGNGNGGNGGGYQPPGGGGTPYFDCAGVKNGKAIESPCGCIGGTTGLESCGQKVDIDPEARQCLKDIKAKLEVLGMKNTALSTGLISEVLNSLNLSKGSNFNAIINEAVLSKGIVAETTLITNPNSWGSQGYVSKITFNTSVLNTATDLKLVATMMHEYIHAYFDWNMYLIRTGQKNHDSDFEKNYKILFDESGDPLPDSFGNTAQHEQIAKSFVSNISAMLKSYAISESIPFPADPNYFEKMGWVGLQKTKAGTFAPNGTWYTTNAESGTSSPTITQTIKCKKL
;
A
#
# COMPACT_ATOMS: atom_id res chain seq x y z
N VAL A 1 39.94 -7.15 -41.38
CA VAL A 1 38.73 -8.00 -41.52
C VAL A 1 37.54 -7.09 -41.29
N GLU A 2 36.77 -6.82 -42.33
CA GLU A 2 35.57 -5.96 -42.26
C GLU A 2 34.48 -6.70 -41.46
N GLY A 3 34.18 -6.20 -40.27
CA GLY A 3 33.05 -6.69 -39.48
C GLY A 3 31.77 -6.02 -39.99
N TYR A 4 30.92 -6.76 -40.68
CA TYR A 4 29.59 -6.28 -41.05
C TYR A 4 28.60 -6.57 -39.92
N MET A 5 27.78 -5.58 -39.58
CA MET A 5 26.71 -5.71 -38.60
C MET A 5 25.48 -6.28 -39.32
N VAL A 6 25.04 -7.47 -38.92
CA VAL A 6 23.79 -8.06 -39.42
C VAL A 6 22.69 -7.74 -38.41
N CYS A 7 21.72 -6.92 -38.81
CA CYS A 7 20.49 -6.73 -38.05
C CYS A 7 19.39 -7.54 -38.73
N ASN A 8 18.74 -8.41 -37.97
CA ASN A 8 17.58 -9.17 -38.41
C ASN A 8 16.32 -8.55 -37.78
N VAL A 9 15.32 -8.29 -38.61
CA VAL A 9 13.99 -7.83 -38.15
C VAL A 9 13.19 -9.08 -37.77
N TYR A 10 12.74 -9.14 -36.52
CA TYR A 10 11.84 -10.19 -36.06
C TYR A 10 10.43 -9.64 -35.92
N GLU A 11 9.46 -10.33 -36.52
CA GLU A 11 8.04 -10.00 -36.43
C GLU A 11 7.37 -10.96 -35.43
N LYS A 12 6.82 -10.43 -34.34
CA LYS A 12 5.99 -11.18 -33.40
C LYS A 12 4.78 -10.34 -33.00
N GLY A 13 3.68 -10.55 -33.70
CA GLY A 13 2.47 -9.73 -33.54
C GLY A 13 2.64 -8.34 -34.17
N SER A 14 1.98 -7.32 -33.61
CA SER A 14 1.95 -5.95 -34.13
C SER A 14 3.16 -5.08 -33.75
N SER A 15 4.26 -5.68 -33.29
CA SER A 15 5.44 -4.96 -32.78
C SER A 15 6.70 -5.40 -33.52
N TYR A 16 7.49 -4.42 -33.96
CA TYR A 16 8.81 -4.64 -34.57
C TYR A 16 9.90 -4.46 -33.51
N PHE A 17 10.84 -5.40 -33.44
CA PHE A 17 12.04 -5.22 -32.62
C PHE A 17 13.29 -5.48 -33.46
N ASN A 18 14.23 -4.52 -33.42
CA ASN A 18 15.55 -4.65 -34.04
C ASN A 18 16.54 -5.16 -32.99
N ALA A 19 16.95 -6.41 -33.12
CA ALA A 19 18.05 -6.96 -32.33
C ALA A 19 19.32 -6.96 -33.20
N CYS A 20 20.27 -6.09 -32.87
CA CYS A 20 21.60 -6.11 -33.46
C CYS A 20 22.58 -6.65 -32.42
N GLY A 21 23.18 -7.81 -32.70
CA GLY A 21 24.18 -8.44 -31.84
C GLY A 21 25.59 -8.06 -32.29
N GLY A 22 26.31 -7.27 -31.48
CA GLY A 22 27.73 -6.98 -31.70
C GLY A 22 28.60 -8.09 -31.11
N GLY A 23 29.51 -8.64 -31.91
CA GLY A 23 30.53 -9.59 -31.42
C GLY A 23 31.50 -8.93 -30.44
N ASN A 24 31.95 -9.72 -29.46
CA ASN A 24 32.90 -9.33 -28.42
C ASN A 24 34.14 -8.60 -28.97
N GLY A 25 34.35 -7.35 -28.52
CA GLY A 25 35.57 -6.58 -28.74
C GLY A 25 35.88 -5.71 -27.52
N ASN A 26 37.03 -5.97 -26.90
CA ASN A 26 37.58 -5.26 -25.75
C ASN A 26 37.93 -3.79 -26.04
N GLY A 27 37.71 -2.93 -25.04
CA GLY A 27 38.58 -1.79 -24.70
C GLY A 27 38.42 -0.49 -25.49
N GLY A 28 38.04 0.59 -24.79
CA GLY A 28 38.26 1.95 -25.29
C GLY A 28 37.39 3.01 -24.61
N ASN A 29 38.00 3.84 -23.78
CA ASN A 29 37.49 5.14 -23.37
C ASN A 29 37.32 6.05 -24.60
N GLY A 30 36.20 6.79 -24.70
CA GLY A 30 36.13 7.95 -25.58
C GLY A 30 34.73 8.45 -25.92
N GLY A 31 34.48 9.71 -25.58
CA GLY A 31 33.72 10.63 -26.42
C GLY A 31 32.20 10.61 -26.28
N GLY A 32 31.66 11.69 -25.73
CA GLY A 32 30.22 11.98 -25.79
C GLY A 32 29.71 12.02 -27.22
N TYR A 33 28.70 11.19 -27.50
CA TYR A 33 27.86 11.33 -28.67
C TYR A 33 26.76 12.35 -28.36
N GLN A 34 26.91 13.58 -28.86
CA GLN A 34 25.74 14.33 -29.34
C GLN A 34 25.51 13.87 -30.77
N PRO A 35 24.45 13.10 -31.08
CA PRO A 35 24.11 12.83 -32.47
C PRO A 35 23.64 14.13 -33.15
N PRO A 36 24.27 14.55 -34.26
CA PRO A 36 23.82 15.67 -35.06
C PRO A 36 22.72 15.21 -36.03
N GLY A 37 21.57 15.88 -36.01
CA GLY A 37 20.72 16.12 -37.19
C GLY A 37 20.30 14.94 -38.06
N GLY A 38 20.23 13.71 -37.54
CA GLY A 38 19.77 12.55 -38.28
C GLY A 38 18.25 12.48 -38.30
N GLY A 39 17.66 12.34 -39.50
CA GLY A 39 16.25 12.06 -39.73
C GLY A 39 15.82 10.72 -39.13
N GLY A 40 15.74 10.68 -37.80
CA GLY A 40 15.25 9.55 -37.04
C GLY A 40 13.82 9.25 -37.46
N THR A 41 13.55 7.96 -37.65
CA THR A 41 12.18 7.47 -37.79
C THR A 41 11.31 8.10 -36.71
N PRO A 42 10.11 8.62 -37.05
CA PRO A 42 9.24 9.27 -36.09
C PRO A 42 9.01 8.34 -34.89
N TYR A 43 9.49 8.76 -33.73
CA TYR A 43 9.18 8.08 -32.48
C TYR A 43 7.78 8.51 -32.07
N PHE A 44 6.92 7.55 -31.78
CA PHE A 44 5.63 7.80 -31.15
C PHE A 44 5.79 7.55 -29.67
N ASP A 45 5.31 8.50 -28.87
CA ASP A 45 5.25 8.32 -27.41
C ASP A 45 4.16 7.30 -27.05
N CYS A 46 4.03 6.93 -25.77
CA CYS A 46 3.02 5.93 -25.36
C CYS A 46 1.57 6.39 -25.61
N ALA A 47 1.33 7.67 -25.92
CA ALA A 47 0.02 8.22 -26.25
C ALA A 47 -0.24 8.21 -27.76
N GLY A 48 0.68 7.65 -28.56
CA GLY A 48 0.61 7.66 -30.01
C GLY A 48 0.86 9.04 -30.61
N VAL A 49 1.50 9.95 -29.87
CA VAL A 49 1.86 11.28 -30.40
C VAL A 49 3.25 11.23 -31.00
N LYS A 50 3.34 11.58 -32.29
CA LYS A 50 4.61 11.69 -33.01
C LYS A 50 5.50 12.75 -32.36
N ASN A 51 6.69 12.34 -31.94
CA ASN A 51 7.65 13.12 -31.15
C ASN A 51 7.03 13.68 -29.86
N GLY A 52 6.05 12.97 -29.29
CA GLY A 52 5.45 13.33 -28.02
C GLY A 52 6.38 13.08 -26.83
N LYS A 53 5.94 13.52 -25.65
CA LYS A 53 6.72 13.47 -24.40
C LYS A 53 6.14 12.51 -23.37
N ALA A 54 5.06 11.80 -23.70
CA ALA A 54 4.44 10.90 -22.77
C ALA A 54 5.31 9.63 -22.60
N ILE A 55 5.44 9.15 -21.37
CA ILE A 55 6.25 7.97 -21.05
C ILE A 55 5.36 6.84 -20.52
N GLU A 56 5.68 5.63 -20.94
CA GLU A 56 5.04 4.44 -20.40
C GLU A 56 5.38 4.38 -18.90
N SER A 57 4.35 4.30 -18.08
CA SER A 57 4.46 4.21 -16.63
C SER A 57 3.57 3.07 -16.14
N PRO A 58 3.79 2.54 -14.93
CA PRO A 58 2.92 1.50 -14.40
C PRO A 58 1.42 1.84 -14.36
N CYS A 59 1.04 3.13 -14.34
CA CYS A 59 -0.36 3.57 -14.41
C CYS A 59 -0.87 3.88 -15.83
N GLY A 60 -0.14 3.43 -16.86
CA GLY A 60 -0.38 3.78 -18.25
C GLY A 60 0.52 4.93 -18.71
N CYS A 61 0.10 5.63 -19.75
CA CYS A 61 0.89 6.67 -20.39
C CYS A 61 0.78 8.02 -19.65
N ILE A 62 1.88 8.53 -19.09
CA ILE A 62 1.92 9.79 -18.34
C ILE A 62 2.74 10.86 -19.06
N GLY A 63 2.39 12.14 -18.88
CA GLY A 63 3.06 13.29 -19.48
C GLY A 63 2.57 13.61 -20.90
N GLY A 64 3.19 14.59 -21.53
CA GLY A 64 2.83 15.01 -22.89
C GLY A 64 1.38 15.50 -22.99
N THR A 65 0.61 14.91 -23.91
CA THR A 65 -0.78 15.28 -24.21
C THR A 65 -1.82 14.47 -23.43
N THR A 66 -1.39 13.54 -22.56
CA THR A 66 -2.33 12.65 -21.85
C THR A 66 -3.10 13.35 -20.74
N GLY A 67 -2.63 14.52 -20.29
CA GLY A 67 -3.21 15.23 -19.14
C GLY A 67 -2.88 14.58 -17.78
N LEU A 68 -2.12 13.47 -17.76
CA LEU A 68 -1.69 12.77 -16.56
C LEU A 68 -0.22 13.11 -16.26
N GLU A 69 0.05 14.11 -15.42
CA GLU A 69 1.44 14.55 -15.17
C GLU A 69 2.27 13.58 -14.32
N SER A 70 1.59 12.76 -13.52
CA SER A 70 2.19 11.69 -12.74
C SER A 70 1.16 10.59 -12.49
N CYS A 71 1.62 9.41 -12.08
CA CYS A 71 0.70 8.47 -11.43
C CYS A 71 0.27 9.09 -10.09
N GLY A 72 -0.90 9.73 -10.05
CA GLY A 72 -1.51 10.23 -8.82
C GLY A 72 -1.63 9.13 -7.77
N GLN A 73 -1.43 9.49 -6.50
CA GLN A 73 -1.28 8.63 -5.32
C GLN A 73 -2.26 7.43 -5.28
N LYS A 74 -1.86 6.21 -4.89
CA LYS A 74 -0.99 5.69 -3.81
C LYS A 74 -1.36 6.16 -2.39
N VAL A 75 -2.29 5.43 -1.78
CA VAL A 75 -3.06 5.70 -0.56
C VAL A 75 -3.23 7.16 -0.14
N ASP A 76 -4.43 7.68 -0.34
CA ASP A 76 -4.80 9.04 0.04
C ASP A 76 -5.98 9.06 1.03
N ILE A 77 -6.27 10.22 1.60
CA ILE A 77 -7.47 10.47 2.40
C ILE A 77 -8.46 11.25 1.55
N ASP A 78 -9.72 10.82 1.58
CA ASP A 78 -10.84 11.55 1.00
C ASP A 78 -10.78 13.03 1.43
N PRO A 79 -10.78 14.00 0.50
CA PRO A 79 -10.74 15.42 0.84
C PRO A 79 -11.82 15.85 1.83
N GLU A 80 -12.98 15.18 1.83
CA GLU A 80 -14.10 15.44 2.75
C GLU A 80 -13.96 14.72 4.10
N ALA A 81 -13.01 13.80 4.24
CA ALA A 81 -12.71 13.20 5.53
C ALA A 81 -12.09 14.22 6.49
N ARG A 82 -12.25 13.89 7.77
CA ARG A 82 -11.94 14.81 8.87
C ARG A 82 -10.44 15.03 9.03
N GLN A 83 -10.08 16.23 9.50
CA GLN A 83 -8.69 16.64 9.66
C GLN A 83 -7.88 15.67 10.53
N CYS A 84 -8.47 15.11 11.59
CA CYS A 84 -7.75 14.18 12.46
C CYS A 84 -7.24 12.91 11.75
N LEU A 85 -7.98 12.39 10.74
CA LEU A 85 -7.51 11.26 9.94
C LEU A 85 -6.33 11.68 9.06
N LYS A 86 -6.39 12.90 8.50
CA LYS A 86 -5.31 13.51 7.71
C LYS A 86 -4.05 13.66 8.54
N ASP A 87 -4.19 14.15 9.77
CA ASP A 87 -3.08 14.32 10.71
C ASP A 87 -2.46 12.97 11.10
N ILE A 88 -3.29 11.96 11.40
CA ILE A 88 -2.82 10.60 11.70
C ILE A 88 -2.02 10.02 10.53
N LYS A 89 -2.55 10.08 9.31
CA LYS A 89 -1.85 9.58 8.11
C LYS A 89 -0.54 10.33 7.88
N ALA A 90 -0.56 11.65 7.90
CA ALA A 90 0.64 12.45 7.71
C ALA A 90 1.72 12.10 8.74
N LYS A 91 1.33 11.84 9.99
CA LYS A 91 2.26 11.41 11.03
C LYS A 91 2.81 10.01 10.79
N LEU A 92 1.95 9.05 10.42
CA LEU A 92 2.38 7.70 10.05
C LEU A 92 3.34 7.71 8.86
N GLU A 93 3.08 8.56 7.87
CA GLU A 93 3.99 8.80 6.76
C GLU A 93 5.35 9.32 7.23
N VAL A 94 5.38 10.32 8.11
CA VAL A 94 6.65 10.82 8.69
C VAL A 94 7.42 9.71 9.41
N LEU A 95 6.70 8.80 10.09
CA LEU A 95 7.31 7.63 10.73
C LEU A 95 7.78 6.58 9.72
N GLY A 96 7.39 6.69 8.45
CA GLY A 96 7.88 5.87 7.35
C GLY A 96 6.80 5.08 6.63
N MET A 97 5.52 5.23 7.00
CA MET A 97 4.38 4.58 6.35
C MET A 97 4.06 5.27 5.00
N LYS A 98 5.07 5.43 4.14
CA LYS A 98 4.98 6.06 2.81
C LYS A 98 5.11 5.00 1.72
N ASN A 99 4.26 5.09 0.70
CA ASN A 99 4.33 4.27 -0.52
C ASN A 99 5.60 4.46 -1.39
N THR A 100 6.56 5.25 -0.91
CA THR A 100 7.84 5.57 -1.56
C THR A 100 9.05 5.36 -0.63
N ALA A 101 8.87 4.69 0.51
CA ALA A 101 9.93 4.49 1.49
C ALA A 101 11.03 3.54 0.95
N LEU A 102 12.12 4.11 0.43
CA LEU A 102 13.29 3.37 -0.09
C LEU A 102 14.36 3.07 0.99
N SER A 103 14.19 3.57 2.21
CA SER A 103 15.19 3.49 3.29
C SER A 103 15.03 2.27 4.19
N THR A 104 16.05 1.97 5.00
CA THR A 104 15.99 0.99 6.10
C THR A 104 15.38 1.60 7.37
N GLY A 105 14.57 0.82 8.09
CA GLY A 105 13.87 1.22 9.31
C GLY A 105 12.68 0.29 9.59
N LEU A 106 12.24 0.18 10.86
CA LEU A 106 11.18 -0.73 11.33
C LEU A 106 9.86 -0.65 10.53
N ILE A 107 9.62 0.50 9.89
CA ILE A 107 8.39 0.83 9.18
C ILE A 107 8.59 0.65 7.68
N SER A 108 9.80 0.90 7.18
CA SER A 108 10.21 0.31 5.91
C SER A 108 10.18 -1.20 5.99
N GLU A 109 10.38 -1.86 7.12
CA GLU A 109 10.18 -3.31 7.22
C GLU A 109 8.71 -3.69 7.06
N VAL A 110 7.74 -2.94 7.60
CA VAL A 110 6.31 -3.17 7.33
C VAL A 110 5.99 -2.98 5.87
N LEU A 111 6.42 -1.86 5.29
CA LEU A 111 6.10 -1.54 3.90
C LEU A 111 6.95 -2.30 2.88
N ASN A 112 8.17 -2.73 3.22
CA ASN A 112 9.00 -3.63 2.43
C ASN A 112 8.49 -5.07 2.57
N SER A 113 7.94 -5.45 3.74
CA SER A 113 7.20 -6.70 3.88
C SER A 113 6.02 -6.67 2.93
N LEU A 114 5.24 -5.58 2.93
CA LEU A 114 4.16 -5.31 1.97
C LEU A 114 4.68 -4.87 0.58
N ASN A 115 5.98 -4.90 0.31
CA ASN A 115 6.63 -4.49 -0.95
C ASN A 115 6.11 -3.18 -1.62
N LEU A 116 5.56 -2.23 -0.86
CA LEU A 116 4.96 -0.99 -1.35
C LEU A 116 5.99 -0.01 -1.91
N SER A 117 7.24 -0.13 -1.43
CA SER A 117 8.40 0.65 -1.85
C SER A 117 8.95 0.28 -3.23
N LYS A 118 8.67 -0.93 -3.74
CA LYS A 118 9.20 -1.43 -5.02
C LYS A 118 8.31 -1.17 -6.24
N GLY A 119 7.37 -0.23 -6.14
CA GLY A 119 6.60 0.22 -7.31
C GLY A 119 5.32 -0.55 -7.58
N SER A 120 4.74 -1.23 -6.60
CA SER A 120 3.35 -1.71 -6.73
C SER A 120 2.40 -0.51 -6.89
N ASN A 121 1.47 -0.56 -7.85
CA ASN A 121 0.44 0.47 -8.08
C ASN A 121 -0.70 0.36 -7.06
N PHE A 122 -0.35 0.07 -5.81
CA PHE A 122 -1.34 -0.05 -4.76
C PHE A 122 -1.98 1.30 -4.50
N ASN A 123 -3.28 1.37 -4.72
CA ASN A 123 -4.09 2.56 -4.48
C ASN A 123 -5.12 2.24 -3.42
N ALA A 124 -5.22 3.12 -2.43
CA ALA A 124 -6.31 3.07 -1.49
C ALA A 124 -6.82 4.47 -1.17
N ILE A 125 -8.02 4.54 -0.62
CA ILE A 125 -8.58 5.78 -0.11
C ILE A 125 -9.13 5.54 1.28
N ILE A 126 -8.79 6.43 2.20
CA ILE A 126 -9.33 6.42 3.55
C ILE A 126 -10.45 7.45 3.61
N ASN A 127 -11.62 7.04 4.05
CA ASN A 127 -12.75 7.94 4.30
C ASN A 127 -13.44 7.61 5.62
N GLU A 128 -14.57 8.29 5.90
CA GLU A 128 -15.45 7.95 7.00
C GLU A 128 -16.88 7.75 6.51
N ALA A 129 -17.65 6.90 7.21
CA ALA A 129 -19.09 6.75 7.03
C ALA A 129 -19.75 6.19 8.30
N VAL A 130 -21.08 6.14 8.32
CA VAL A 130 -21.82 5.37 9.32
C VAL A 130 -21.77 3.90 8.91
N LEU A 131 -21.10 3.08 9.73
CA LEU A 131 -21.04 1.62 9.53
C LEU A 131 -21.96 0.89 10.50
N SER A 132 -22.19 -0.40 10.23
CA SER A 132 -22.98 -1.28 11.10
C SER A 132 -22.46 -1.29 12.55
N LYS A 133 -23.38 -1.46 13.50
CA LYS A 133 -23.05 -1.45 14.93
C LYS A 133 -21.95 -2.48 15.25
N GLY A 134 -20.88 -2.01 15.87
CA GLY A 134 -19.76 -2.85 16.30
C GLY A 134 -18.61 -2.96 15.29
N ILE A 135 -18.79 -2.44 14.07
CA ILE A 135 -17.73 -2.29 13.07
C ILE A 135 -16.95 -1.00 13.34
N VAL A 136 -15.64 -1.11 13.46
CA VAL A 136 -14.72 0.00 13.78
C VAL A 136 -14.28 0.70 12.51
N ALA A 137 -13.84 -0.08 11.54
CA ALA A 137 -13.58 0.29 10.18
C ALA A 137 -13.87 -0.92 9.28
N GLU A 138 -13.93 -0.70 7.98
CA GLU A 138 -14.01 -1.77 6.98
C GLU A 138 -13.12 -1.42 5.79
N THR A 139 -12.61 -2.45 5.13
CA THR A 139 -11.88 -2.33 3.87
C THR A 139 -12.67 -3.02 2.77
N THR A 140 -12.78 -2.36 1.61
CA THR A 140 -13.48 -2.90 0.44
C THR A 140 -12.67 -2.62 -0.82
N LEU A 141 -12.72 -3.51 -1.81
CA LEU A 141 -12.10 -3.26 -3.11
C LEU A 141 -13.10 -2.64 -4.08
N ILE A 142 -12.79 -1.46 -4.63
CA ILE A 142 -13.57 -0.82 -5.68
C ILE A 142 -12.98 -1.23 -7.03
N THR A 143 -13.73 -2.05 -7.77
CA THR A 143 -13.46 -2.38 -9.16
C THR A 143 -14.22 -1.37 -10.03
N ASN A 144 -13.50 -0.56 -10.81
CA ASN A 144 -14.03 0.51 -11.69
C ASN A 144 -14.37 1.87 -11.03
N PRO A 145 -13.37 2.60 -10.49
CA PRO A 145 -13.52 3.92 -9.90
C PRO A 145 -13.59 4.99 -10.99
N ASN A 146 -14.63 4.98 -11.84
CA ASN A 146 -14.80 5.96 -12.93
C ASN A 146 -14.81 7.43 -12.44
N SER A 147 -15.02 7.67 -11.15
CA SER A 147 -14.98 9.00 -10.51
C SER A 147 -13.58 9.43 -10.02
N TRP A 148 -12.55 8.57 -10.09
CA TRP A 148 -11.22 8.82 -9.54
C TRP A 148 -10.11 8.86 -10.61
N GLY A 149 -10.50 9.03 -11.88
CA GLY A 149 -9.57 9.38 -12.96
C GLY A 149 -8.62 8.28 -13.45
N SER A 150 -8.75 7.03 -12.99
CA SER A 150 -7.92 5.92 -13.47
C SER A 150 -8.72 4.68 -13.82
N GLN A 151 -8.40 4.05 -14.96
CA GLN A 151 -8.71 2.65 -15.22
C GLN A 151 -7.87 1.82 -14.23
N GLY A 152 -8.38 1.60 -13.02
CA GLY A 152 -7.60 1.00 -11.94
C GLY A 152 -8.46 0.48 -10.81
N TYR A 153 -7.87 -0.25 -9.88
CA TYR A 153 -8.53 -0.77 -8.69
C TYR A 153 -8.12 0.10 -7.51
N VAL A 154 -9.06 0.43 -6.62
CA VAL A 154 -8.80 1.23 -5.42
C VAL A 154 -9.39 0.51 -4.22
N SER A 155 -8.57 0.26 -3.20
CA SER A 155 -9.07 -0.23 -1.92
C SER A 155 -9.63 0.94 -1.11
N LYS A 156 -10.87 0.85 -0.62
CA LYS A 156 -11.49 1.87 0.22
C LYS A 156 -11.51 1.42 1.67
N ILE A 157 -10.85 2.19 2.53
CA ILE A 157 -10.81 2.02 3.98
C ILE A 157 -11.81 3.02 4.58
N THR A 158 -12.90 2.53 5.15
CA THR A 158 -13.96 3.36 5.73
C THR A 158 -13.91 3.29 7.24
N PHE A 159 -13.68 4.42 7.92
CA PHE A 159 -13.79 4.51 9.38
C PHE A 159 -15.23 4.78 9.81
N ASN A 160 -15.68 4.10 10.87
CA ASN A 160 -17.00 4.37 11.45
C ASN A 160 -16.99 5.72 12.18
N THR A 161 -17.85 6.64 11.75
CA THR A 161 -18.00 7.97 12.38
C THR A 161 -18.29 7.89 13.88
N SER A 162 -19.03 6.88 14.36
CA SER A 162 -19.30 6.74 15.82
C SER A 162 -18.02 6.42 16.61
N VAL A 163 -17.11 5.65 16.01
CA VAL A 163 -15.81 5.33 16.62
C VAL A 163 -14.90 6.54 16.59
N LEU A 164 -14.86 7.30 15.49
CA LEU A 164 -14.05 8.51 15.41
C LEU A 164 -14.38 9.52 16.52
N ASN A 165 -15.64 9.58 16.93
CA ASN A 165 -16.07 10.47 18.01
C ASN A 165 -15.69 10.04 19.43
N THR A 166 -15.21 8.81 19.61
CA THR A 166 -15.00 8.21 20.93
C THR A 166 -13.62 7.57 21.10
N ALA A 167 -12.94 7.23 20.01
CA ALA A 167 -11.65 6.55 20.05
C ALA A 167 -10.48 7.51 20.32
N THR A 168 -9.50 7.04 21.08
CA THR A 168 -8.17 7.65 21.18
C THR A 168 -7.43 7.64 19.84
N ASP A 169 -6.42 8.48 19.72
CA ASP A 169 -5.54 8.49 18.53
C ASP A 169 -4.85 7.14 18.35
N LEU A 170 -4.34 6.51 19.44
CA LEU A 170 -3.68 5.20 19.35
C LEU A 170 -4.60 4.11 18.80
N LYS A 171 -5.89 4.09 19.19
CA LYS A 171 -6.85 3.13 18.63
C LYS A 171 -7.08 3.39 17.14
N LEU A 172 -7.20 4.65 16.73
CA LEU A 172 -7.39 5.00 15.32
C LEU A 172 -6.16 4.68 14.48
N VAL A 173 -4.96 4.91 15.01
CA VAL A 173 -3.68 4.54 14.39
C VAL A 173 -3.58 3.02 14.21
N ALA A 174 -3.88 2.24 15.26
CA ALA A 174 -3.88 0.77 15.20
C ALA A 174 -4.86 0.27 14.13
N THR A 175 -6.07 0.84 14.13
CA THR A 175 -7.12 0.52 13.15
C THR A 175 -6.65 0.87 11.75
N MET A 176 -6.08 2.07 11.53
CA MET A 176 -5.60 2.50 10.22
C MET A 176 -4.58 1.51 9.67
N MET A 177 -3.55 1.16 10.44
CA MET A 177 -2.56 0.19 9.99
C MET A 177 -3.16 -1.19 9.68
N HIS A 178 -4.09 -1.65 10.51
CA HIS A 178 -4.78 -2.93 10.30
C HIS A 178 -5.54 -2.96 8.97
N GLU A 179 -6.36 -1.94 8.71
CA GLU A 179 -7.13 -1.81 7.46
C GLU A 179 -6.22 -1.62 6.24
N TYR A 180 -5.08 -0.93 6.39
CA TYR A 180 -4.10 -0.82 5.32
C TYR A 180 -3.54 -2.18 4.88
N ILE A 181 -3.31 -3.10 5.84
CA ILE A 181 -2.83 -4.44 5.51
C ILE A 181 -3.91 -5.23 4.76
N HIS A 182 -5.18 -5.15 5.21
CA HIS A 182 -6.31 -5.69 4.46
C HIS A 182 -6.35 -5.15 3.02
N ALA A 183 -6.28 -3.82 2.88
CA ALA A 183 -6.35 -3.16 1.58
C ALA A 183 -5.25 -3.64 0.63
N TYR A 184 -4.05 -3.86 1.15
CA TYR A 184 -2.92 -4.38 0.40
C TYR A 184 -3.10 -5.86 0.01
N PHE A 185 -3.63 -6.70 0.91
CA PHE A 185 -3.94 -8.09 0.62
C PHE A 185 -5.01 -8.21 -0.46
N ASP A 186 -6.12 -7.49 -0.31
CA ASP A 186 -7.23 -7.51 -1.27
C ASP A 186 -6.77 -7.12 -2.68
N TRP A 187 -5.94 -6.08 -2.76
CA TRP A 187 -5.40 -5.60 -4.03
C TRP A 187 -4.53 -6.67 -4.72
N ASN A 188 -3.56 -7.27 -4.02
CA ASN A 188 -2.71 -8.30 -4.63
C ASN A 188 -3.49 -9.57 -4.99
N MET A 189 -4.33 -10.05 -4.06
CA MET A 189 -5.15 -11.24 -4.30
C MET A 189 -6.07 -11.05 -5.52
N TYR A 190 -6.65 -9.86 -5.68
CA TYR A 190 -7.45 -9.53 -6.85
C TYR A 190 -6.63 -9.56 -8.14
N LEU A 191 -5.46 -8.91 -8.16
CA LEU A 191 -4.59 -8.88 -9.33
C LEU A 191 -4.13 -10.28 -9.74
N ILE A 192 -3.75 -11.12 -8.77
CA ILE A 192 -3.36 -12.52 -9.03
C ILE A 192 -4.55 -13.29 -9.61
N ARG A 193 -5.73 -13.22 -8.99
CA ARG A 193 -6.95 -13.92 -9.44
C ARG A 193 -7.38 -13.52 -10.85
N THR A 194 -7.12 -12.27 -11.25
CA THR A 194 -7.46 -11.73 -12.57
C THR A 194 -6.33 -11.83 -13.59
N GLY A 195 -5.21 -12.47 -13.24
CA GLY A 195 -4.05 -12.66 -14.13
C GLY A 195 -3.29 -11.38 -14.46
N GLN A 196 -3.45 -10.32 -13.66
CA GLN A 196 -2.76 -9.05 -13.83
C GLN A 196 -1.32 -9.14 -13.34
N LYS A 197 -0.37 -8.57 -14.09
CA LYS A 197 1.07 -8.75 -13.85
C LYS A 197 1.70 -7.76 -12.86
N ASN A 198 0.95 -6.79 -12.39
CA ASN A 198 1.42 -5.70 -11.54
C ASN A 198 1.25 -5.95 -10.04
N HIS A 199 0.93 -7.18 -9.62
CA HIS A 199 0.96 -7.57 -8.21
C HIS A 199 2.41 -7.66 -7.69
N ASP A 200 2.59 -7.69 -6.38
CA ASP A 200 3.88 -7.97 -5.77
C ASP A 200 4.33 -9.41 -6.10
N SER A 201 5.44 -9.54 -6.82
CA SER A 201 5.99 -10.82 -7.26
C SER A 201 6.40 -11.76 -6.12
N ASP A 202 6.64 -11.24 -4.92
CA ASP A 202 6.94 -12.04 -3.73
C ASP A 202 5.71 -12.30 -2.85
N PHE A 203 4.52 -11.80 -3.23
CA PHE A 203 3.32 -11.83 -2.39
C PHE A 203 2.90 -13.25 -1.98
N GLU A 204 2.76 -14.16 -2.94
CA GLU A 204 2.40 -15.56 -2.68
C GLU A 204 3.42 -16.25 -1.77
N LYS A 205 4.71 -16.00 -2.02
CA LYS A 205 5.82 -16.55 -1.23
C LYS A 205 5.78 -16.08 0.22
N ASN A 206 5.46 -14.81 0.44
CA ASN A 206 5.49 -14.17 1.76
C ASN A 206 4.21 -14.42 2.57
N TYR A 207 3.07 -14.62 1.90
CA TYR A 207 1.74 -14.68 2.53
C TYR A 207 0.97 -15.96 2.22
N LYS A 208 1.63 -17.11 2.37
CA LYS A 208 1.08 -18.43 2.03
C LYS A 208 -0.28 -18.77 2.65
N ILE A 209 -0.64 -18.18 3.80
CA ILE A 209 -1.94 -18.42 4.45
C ILE A 209 -3.10 -17.91 3.59
N LEU A 210 -2.83 -16.97 2.67
CA LEU A 210 -3.84 -16.37 1.78
C LEU A 210 -4.12 -17.21 0.53
N PHE A 211 -3.45 -18.35 0.36
CA PHE A 211 -3.49 -19.18 -0.84
C PHE A 211 -3.88 -20.62 -0.49
N ASP A 212 -4.54 -21.30 -1.43
CA ASP A 212 -4.76 -22.74 -1.32
C ASP A 212 -3.53 -23.55 -1.77
N GLU A 213 -3.64 -24.88 -1.74
CA GLU A 213 -2.56 -25.79 -2.14
C GLU A 213 -2.17 -25.69 -3.63
N SER A 214 -3.05 -25.14 -4.47
CA SER A 214 -2.79 -24.92 -5.90
C SER A 214 -2.09 -23.59 -6.17
N GLY A 215 -1.94 -22.73 -5.16
CA GLY A 215 -1.42 -21.38 -5.32
C GLY A 215 -2.49 -20.36 -5.72
N ASP A 216 -3.78 -20.72 -5.67
CA ASP A 216 -4.87 -19.79 -5.98
C ASP A 216 -5.24 -18.95 -4.73
N PRO A 217 -5.48 -17.63 -4.86
CA PRO A 217 -5.88 -16.80 -3.74
C PRO A 217 -7.24 -17.24 -3.17
N LEU A 218 -7.27 -17.50 -1.86
CA LEU A 218 -8.50 -17.91 -1.16
C LEU A 218 -9.64 -16.90 -1.40
N PRO A 219 -10.91 -17.34 -1.51
CA PRO A 219 -12.02 -16.43 -1.77
C PRO A 219 -12.20 -15.45 -0.61
N ASP A 220 -12.60 -14.22 -0.92
CA ASP A 220 -12.81 -13.16 0.05
C ASP A 220 -13.94 -13.49 1.07
N SER A 221 -14.84 -14.41 0.72
CA SER A 221 -15.87 -14.96 1.63
C SER A 221 -15.29 -15.86 2.74
N PHE A 222 -14.12 -16.47 2.52
CA PHE A 222 -13.28 -17.06 3.58
C PHE A 222 -12.34 -15.99 4.19
N GLY A 223 -12.23 -14.87 3.49
CA GLY A 223 -11.12 -13.93 3.43
C GLY A 223 -10.90 -13.09 4.67
N ASN A 224 -11.89 -12.89 5.53
CA ASN A 224 -11.58 -12.21 6.78
C ASN A 224 -10.87 -13.15 7.79
N THR A 225 -10.96 -14.48 7.66
CA THR A 225 -10.25 -15.37 8.62
C THR A 225 -8.79 -15.53 8.26
N ALA A 226 -8.48 -15.88 7.01
CA ALA A 226 -7.10 -16.10 6.56
C ALA A 226 -6.27 -14.81 6.61
N GLN A 227 -6.85 -13.66 6.22
CA GLN A 227 -6.17 -12.38 6.33
C GLN A 227 -5.89 -12.00 7.78
N HIS A 228 -6.86 -12.15 8.69
CA HIS A 228 -6.62 -11.91 10.11
C HIS A 228 -5.56 -12.84 10.71
N GLU A 229 -5.53 -14.11 10.31
CA GLU A 229 -4.48 -15.05 10.74
C GLU A 229 -3.10 -14.63 10.22
N GLN A 230 -3.03 -14.19 8.96
CA GLN A 230 -1.80 -13.67 8.37
C GLN A 230 -1.34 -12.38 9.07
N ILE A 231 -2.27 -11.47 9.43
CA ILE A 231 -1.98 -10.25 10.20
C ILE A 231 -1.45 -10.62 11.60
N ALA A 232 -2.13 -11.53 12.29
CA ALA A 232 -1.73 -12.03 13.60
C ALA A 232 -0.29 -12.54 13.60
N LYS A 233 0.07 -13.33 12.58
CA LYS A 233 1.38 -13.97 12.48
C LYS A 233 2.50 -13.02 12.06
N SER A 234 2.22 -12.07 11.18
CA SER A 234 3.27 -11.31 10.50
C SER A 234 3.35 -9.83 10.84
N PHE A 235 2.28 -9.24 11.38
CA PHE A 235 2.18 -7.77 11.44
C PHE A 235 1.89 -7.20 12.82
N VAL A 236 1.39 -8.00 13.78
CA VAL A 236 1.05 -7.47 15.11
C VAL A 236 2.26 -6.84 15.81
N SER A 237 3.43 -7.47 15.77
CA SER A 237 4.66 -6.91 16.36
C SER A 237 5.02 -5.56 15.74
N ASN A 238 4.87 -5.44 14.42
CA ASN A 238 5.13 -4.20 13.71
C ASN A 238 4.11 -3.10 14.03
N ILE A 239 2.81 -3.42 14.06
CA ILE A 239 1.75 -2.48 14.46
C ILE A 239 2.05 -1.97 15.88
N SER A 240 2.40 -2.87 16.79
CA SER A 240 2.75 -2.55 18.18
C SER A 240 3.93 -1.58 18.27
N ALA A 241 4.99 -1.83 17.51
CA ALA A 241 6.17 -0.98 17.54
C ALA A 241 5.94 0.37 16.86
N MET A 242 5.12 0.41 15.80
CA MET A 242 4.66 1.66 15.21
C MET A 242 3.82 2.48 16.20
N LEU A 243 2.89 1.86 16.92
CA LEU A 243 2.09 2.54 17.94
C LEU A 243 2.97 3.18 19.02
N LYS A 244 4.01 2.48 19.46
CA LYS A 244 4.99 3.03 20.40
C LYS A 244 5.73 4.25 19.81
N SER A 245 6.15 4.15 18.54
CA SER A 245 6.81 5.26 17.83
C SER A 245 5.88 6.46 17.65
N TYR A 246 4.62 6.22 17.32
CA TYR A 246 3.58 7.23 17.24
C TYR A 246 3.37 7.93 18.58
N ALA A 247 3.23 7.16 19.67
CA ALA A 247 3.07 7.71 21.02
C ALA A 247 4.23 8.64 21.42
N ILE A 248 5.48 8.23 21.16
CA ILE A 248 6.66 9.09 21.40
C ILE A 248 6.56 10.38 20.58
N SER A 249 6.24 10.25 19.28
CA SER A 249 6.23 11.37 18.35
C SER A 249 5.11 12.39 18.62
N GLU A 250 4.05 11.98 19.32
CA GLU A 250 2.90 12.79 19.72
C GLU A 250 2.94 13.15 21.21
N SER A 251 4.03 12.83 21.92
CA SER A 251 4.17 13.05 23.37
C SER A 251 3.03 12.44 24.20
N ILE A 252 2.49 11.30 23.76
CA ILE A 252 1.47 10.54 24.49
C ILE A 252 2.15 9.80 25.65
N PRO A 253 1.71 10.00 26.90
CA PRO A 253 2.28 9.30 28.06
C PRO A 253 2.18 7.78 27.91
N PHE A 254 3.24 7.08 28.30
CA PHE A 254 3.26 5.63 28.25
C PHE A 254 2.40 5.06 29.39
N PRO A 255 1.55 4.05 29.11
CA PRO A 255 0.80 3.36 30.15
C PRO A 255 1.70 2.64 31.14
N ALA A 256 1.18 2.44 32.35
CA ALA A 256 1.86 1.65 33.38
C ALA A 256 2.05 0.18 32.97
N ASP A 257 1.21 -0.33 32.06
CA ASP A 257 1.34 -1.66 31.49
C ASP A 257 2.45 -1.71 30.44
N PRO A 258 3.58 -2.41 30.69
CA PRO A 258 4.70 -2.47 29.75
C PRO A 258 4.35 -3.16 28.43
N ASN A 259 3.28 -3.98 28.41
CA ASN A 259 2.82 -4.72 27.23
C ASN A 259 1.67 -4.02 26.53
N TYR A 260 1.36 -2.76 26.90
CA TYR A 260 0.22 -2.03 26.34
C TYR A 260 0.24 -1.92 24.81
N PHE A 261 1.39 -1.59 24.22
CA PHE A 261 1.47 -1.44 22.76
C PHE A 261 1.35 -2.78 22.03
N GLU A 262 1.88 -3.86 22.62
CA GLU A 262 1.72 -5.22 22.12
C GLU A 262 0.24 -5.63 22.10
N LYS A 263 -0.46 -5.36 23.20
CA LYS A 263 -1.91 -5.52 23.35
C LYS A 263 -2.70 -4.75 22.29
N MET A 264 -2.32 -3.50 22.06
CA MET A 264 -2.98 -2.65 21.07
C MET A 264 -2.79 -3.15 19.64
N GLY A 265 -1.65 -3.78 19.32
CA GLY A 265 -1.43 -4.42 18.02
C GLY A 265 -2.46 -5.52 17.69
N TRP A 266 -3.06 -6.14 18.70
CA TRP A 266 -4.09 -7.17 18.54
C TRP A 266 -5.53 -6.64 18.41
N VAL A 267 -5.78 -5.34 18.61
CA VAL A 267 -7.16 -4.81 18.77
C VAL A 267 -8.08 -5.12 17.58
N GLY A 268 -7.59 -5.08 16.35
CA GLY A 268 -8.37 -5.46 15.15
C GLY A 268 -8.75 -6.94 15.10
N LEU A 269 -8.00 -7.80 15.80
CA LEU A 269 -8.11 -9.26 15.73
C LEU A 269 -8.94 -9.88 16.86
N GLN A 270 -9.23 -9.15 17.94
CA GLN A 270 -9.83 -9.72 19.15
C GLN A 270 -11.23 -10.30 18.97
N LYS A 271 -11.99 -9.80 17.99
CA LYS A 271 -13.34 -10.30 17.70
C LYS A 271 -13.36 -11.37 16.61
N THR A 272 -12.19 -11.89 16.26
CA THR A 272 -11.99 -12.81 15.15
C THR A 272 -11.39 -14.10 15.70
N LYS A 273 -11.40 -15.18 14.91
CA LYS A 273 -10.74 -16.43 15.32
C LYS A 273 -9.25 -16.23 15.56
N ALA A 274 -8.61 -15.31 14.84
CA ALA A 274 -7.17 -15.06 15.00
C ALA A 274 -6.84 -14.44 16.37
N GLY A 275 -7.80 -13.81 17.06
CA GLY A 275 -7.63 -13.31 18.42
C GLY A 275 -7.25 -14.38 19.43
N THR A 276 -7.52 -15.68 19.17
CA THR A 276 -7.10 -16.76 20.07
C THR A 276 -5.60 -17.06 20.02
N PHE A 277 -4.89 -16.54 19.02
CA PHE A 277 -3.42 -16.65 18.93
C PHE A 277 -2.69 -15.56 19.74
N ALA A 278 -3.44 -14.60 20.29
CA ALA A 278 -2.87 -13.54 21.09
C ALA A 278 -2.18 -14.14 22.34
N PRO A 279 -0.92 -13.78 22.67
CA PRO A 279 -0.21 -14.32 23.82
C PRO A 279 -1.00 -14.14 25.14
N ASN A 280 -0.82 -15.03 26.11
CA ASN A 280 -1.50 -14.90 27.40
C ASN A 280 -1.28 -13.51 28.02
N GLY A 281 -2.36 -12.88 28.49
CA GLY A 281 -2.33 -11.53 29.04
C GLY A 281 -2.38 -10.41 28.01
N THR A 282 -2.41 -10.70 26.70
CA THR A 282 -2.58 -9.69 25.64
C THR A 282 -4.04 -9.36 25.32
N TRP A 283 -4.99 -10.01 26.00
CA TRP A 283 -6.40 -9.63 25.90
C TRP A 283 -6.59 -8.20 26.43
N TYR A 284 -7.09 -7.33 25.56
CA TYR A 284 -7.13 -5.90 25.81
C TYR A 284 -8.55 -5.38 25.65
N THR A 285 -9.16 -4.88 26.72
CA THR A 285 -10.49 -4.31 26.63
C THR A 285 -10.42 -2.91 26.02
N THR A 286 -11.07 -2.71 24.88
CA THR A 286 -11.13 -1.40 24.19
C THR A 286 -11.78 -0.27 25.00
N ASN A 287 -12.33 -0.55 26.19
CA ASN A 287 -12.84 0.44 27.13
C ASN A 287 -11.78 1.47 27.55
N ALA A 288 -10.50 1.06 27.62
CA ALA A 288 -9.40 1.99 27.89
C ALA A 288 -9.13 2.95 26.71
N GLU A 289 -9.76 2.74 25.56
CA GLU A 289 -9.60 3.56 24.36
C GLU A 289 -10.87 4.35 24.00
N SER A 290 -11.91 4.34 24.85
CA SER A 290 -13.16 5.07 24.60
C SER A 290 -13.13 6.53 25.08
N GLY A 291 -11.94 7.07 25.38
CA GLY A 291 -11.65 8.50 25.51
C GLY A 291 -12.35 9.29 26.64
N THR A 292 -13.34 8.72 27.34
CA THR A 292 -14.14 9.46 28.34
C THR A 292 -13.74 9.23 29.79
N SER A 293 -12.88 8.25 30.10
CA SER A 293 -12.48 7.94 31.49
C SER A 293 -11.53 6.74 31.58
N SER A 294 -10.55 6.62 30.67
CA SER A 294 -9.60 5.51 30.75
C SER A 294 -8.60 5.76 31.88
N PRO A 295 -8.46 4.87 32.87
CA PRO A 295 -7.42 4.96 33.88
C PRO A 295 -6.03 4.62 33.31
N THR A 296 -5.98 4.06 32.10
CA THR A 296 -4.76 3.52 31.49
C THR A 296 -3.99 4.57 30.68
N ILE A 297 -4.71 5.48 30.02
CA ILE A 297 -4.09 6.55 29.22
C ILE A 297 -5.05 7.74 29.13
N THR A 298 -4.54 8.94 29.44
CA THR A 298 -5.28 10.19 29.22
C THR A 298 -4.87 10.75 27.87
N GLN A 299 -5.70 10.54 26.85
CA GLN A 299 -5.52 11.12 25.52
C GLN A 299 -6.73 11.98 25.16
N THR A 300 -6.48 13.10 24.51
CA THR A 300 -7.52 13.90 23.88
C THR A 300 -8.08 13.14 22.68
N ILE A 301 -9.41 13.04 22.58
CA ILE A 301 -10.08 12.51 21.40
C ILE A 301 -10.00 13.56 20.27
N LYS A 302 -8.91 13.56 19.49
CA LYS A 302 -8.72 14.56 18.41
C LYS A 302 -9.78 14.45 17.31
N CYS A 303 -10.34 13.26 17.13
CA CYS A 303 -11.38 13.00 16.14
C CYS A 303 -12.80 13.27 16.63
N LYS A 304 -13.06 13.93 17.77
CA LYS A 304 -14.45 14.23 18.18
C LYS A 304 -15.03 15.39 17.35
N LYS A 305 -16.22 15.24 16.72
CA LYS A 305 -16.91 16.41 16.11
C LYS A 305 -17.31 17.31 17.28
N LEU A 306 -16.86 18.57 17.23
CA LEU A 306 -17.34 19.61 18.13
C LEU A 306 -18.79 19.95 17.80
#